data_AF-A0A232LTA7-F1
#
_entry.id   AF-A0A232LTA7-F1
#
_cell.length_a   1.000
_cell.length_b   1.000
_cell.length_c   1.000
_cell.angle_alpha   90.00
_cell.angle_beta   90.00
_cell.angle_gamma   90.00
#
_symmetry.space_group_name_H-M   'P 1'
#
loop_
_entity.id
_entity.type
_entity.pdbx_description
1 polymer ?
#
loop_
_entity_poly.entity_id
_entity_poly.type
_entity_poly.pdbx_seq_one_letter_code
_entity_poly.pdbx_strand_id
1 'polypeptide(L)'
;MLGTPAMAMAIHLLNLLLINGIDKYDVIREAKLEPSAGIVSALAAACNVVFSMQGIGTRWQAKNTPSLPAFYTLNGQSPTRGRFLLRETAIFLWQYLLLDILFDIRRRDPEDVVEQHALGTEFIYLSATREQWQKKIFGVFGHLLAGRVLIDIFLRRFIAIMAIALCRHSPANWPPAFGSMFDAYTVRYYMG
;
A
#
# COMPACT_ATOMS: atom_id res chain seq x y z
N MET A 1 13.60 2.62 12.24
CA MET A 1 14.10 2.14 10.93
C MET A 1 13.48 0.81 10.47
N LEU A 2 12.65 0.13 11.27
CA LEU A 2 11.71 -0.90 10.79
C LEU A 2 10.48 -0.21 10.18
N GLY A 3 10.33 -0.23 8.85
CA GLY A 3 9.15 0.38 8.20
C GLY A 3 9.30 0.75 6.73
N THR A 4 10.39 0.34 6.06
CA THR A 4 10.53 0.62 4.63
C THR A 4 9.68 -0.35 3.79
N PRO A 5 9.13 0.07 2.64
CA PRO A 5 8.37 -0.80 1.73
C PRO A 5 9.15 -2.06 1.33
N ALA A 6 10.48 -1.97 1.24
CA ALA A 6 11.37 -3.09 0.98
C ALA A 6 11.30 -4.18 2.07
N MET A 7 11.20 -3.77 3.34
CA MET A 7 11.08 -4.72 4.44
C MET A 7 9.73 -5.45 4.41
N ALA A 8 8.64 -4.73 4.09
CA ALA A 8 7.32 -5.35 3.91
C ALA A 8 7.32 -6.37 2.75
N MET A 9 7.98 -6.04 1.63
CA MET A 9 8.14 -6.96 0.51
C MET A 9 9.01 -8.18 0.90
N ALA A 10 10.09 -7.99 1.65
CA ALA A 10 10.93 -9.09 2.12
C ALA A 10 10.14 -10.05 3.03
N ILE A 11 9.37 -9.52 3.99
CA ILE A 11 8.49 -10.32 4.85
C ILE A 11 7.46 -11.08 4.01
N HIS A 12 6.86 -10.43 3.01
CA HIS A 12 5.92 -11.08 2.10
C HIS A 12 6.55 -12.25 1.35
N LEU A 13 7.75 -12.06 0.77
CA LEU A 13 8.50 -13.13 0.09
C LEU A 13 8.86 -14.28 1.03
N LEU A 14 9.29 -13.98 2.26
CA LEU A 14 9.54 -14.99 3.29
C LEU A 14 8.27 -15.77 3.64
N ASN A 15 7.13 -15.10 3.76
CA ASN A 15 5.86 -15.76 3.98
C ASN A 15 5.49 -16.70 2.81
N LEU A 16 5.66 -16.25 1.56
CA LEU A 16 5.38 -17.09 0.39
C LEU A 16 6.29 -18.33 0.33
N LEU A 17 7.59 -18.17 0.62
CA LEU A 17 8.59 -19.23 0.48
C LEU A 17 8.66 -20.16 1.69
N LEU A 18 8.62 -19.63 2.91
CA LEU A 18 8.87 -20.39 4.15
C LEU A 18 7.59 -20.85 4.85
N ILE A 19 6.53 -20.03 4.83
CA ILE A 19 5.28 -20.32 5.55
C ILE A 19 4.30 -21.04 4.63
N ASN A 20 4.02 -20.46 3.46
CA ASN A 20 3.11 -21.06 2.48
C ASN A 20 3.78 -22.12 1.60
N GLY A 21 5.11 -22.12 1.51
CA GLY A 21 5.87 -23.12 0.74
C GLY A 21 5.52 -23.14 -0.74
N ILE A 22 5.30 -21.98 -1.37
CA ILE A 22 4.86 -21.92 -2.77
C ILE A 22 5.93 -22.49 -3.69
N ASP A 23 5.55 -23.51 -4.46
CA ASP A 23 6.39 -24.11 -5.48
C ASP A 23 5.96 -23.70 -6.90
N LYS A 24 6.72 -24.16 -7.90
CA LYS A 24 6.43 -23.91 -9.32
C LYS A 24 5.05 -24.47 -9.72
N TYR A 25 4.64 -25.61 -9.18
CA TYR A 25 3.39 -26.27 -9.56
C TYR A 25 2.17 -25.54 -9.01
N ASP A 26 2.28 -24.96 -7.82
CA ASP A 26 1.28 -24.09 -7.23
C ASP A 26 1.08 -22.85 -8.10
N VAL A 27 2.16 -22.19 -8.53
CA VAL A 27 2.05 -21.02 -9.43
C VAL A 27 1.36 -21.39 -10.75
N ILE A 28 1.73 -22.52 -11.36
CA ILE A 28 1.12 -23.02 -12.60
C ILE A 28 -0.36 -23.33 -12.39
N ARG A 29 -0.71 -23.98 -11.27
CA ARG A 29 -2.08 -24.38 -10.92
C ARG A 29 -2.97 -23.16 -10.69
N GLU A 30 -2.54 -22.21 -9.85
CA GLU A 30 -3.33 -21.02 -9.53
C GLU A 30 -3.46 -20.09 -10.74
N ALA A 31 -2.40 -19.95 -11.54
CA ALA A 31 -2.44 -19.16 -12.77
C ALA A 31 -3.13 -19.89 -13.94
N LYS A 32 -3.57 -21.14 -13.75
CA LYS A 32 -4.18 -22.00 -14.78
C LYS A 32 -3.34 -22.06 -16.05
N LEU A 33 -2.02 -22.09 -15.90
CA LEU A 33 -1.09 -22.18 -17.02
C LEU A 33 -0.99 -23.63 -17.49
N GLU A 34 -0.87 -23.83 -18.80
CA GLU A 34 -0.46 -25.13 -19.30
C GLU A 34 1.01 -25.42 -18.92
N PRO A 35 1.38 -26.68 -18.67
CA PRO A 35 2.77 -27.04 -18.36
C PRO A 35 3.77 -26.66 -19.47
N SER A 36 3.29 -26.49 -20.70
CA SER A 36 4.02 -26.06 -21.90
C SER A 36 4.09 -24.54 -22.05
N ALA A 37 3.49 -23.77 -21.13
CA ALA A 37 3.41 -22.32 -21.25
C ALA A 37 4.81 -21.69 -21.26
N GLY A 38 5.00 -20.72 -22.14
CA GLY A 38 6.29 -20.06 -22.35
C GLY A 38 6.80 -19.31 -21.11
N ILE A 39 8.09 -18.97 -21.11
CA ILE A 39 8.74 -18.33 -19.96
C ILE A 39 8.08 -17.00 -19.56
N VAL A 40 7.52 -16.26 -20.53
CA VAL A 40 6.85 -14.98 -20.30
C VAL A 40 5.57 -15.14 -19.49
N SER A 41 4.75 -16.14 -19.77
CA SER A 41 3.53 -16.39 -19.01
C SER A 41 3.84 -16.95 -17.63
N ALA A 42 4.88 -17.79 -17.51
CA ALA A 42 5.37 -18.26 -16.22
C ALA A 42 5.89 -17.09 -15.35
N LEU A 43 6.65 -16.16 -15.92
CA LEU A 43 7.12 -14.96 -15.23
C LEU A 43 5.94 -14.05 -14.83
N ALA A 44 4.97 -13.84 -15.72
CA ALA A 44 3.77 -13.06 -15.39
C ALA A 44 2.97 -13.69 -14.24
N ALA A 45 2.82 -15.01 -14.21
CA ALA A 45 2.16 -15.73 -13.13
C ALA A 45 2.93 -15.63 -11.80
N ALA A 46 4.26 -15.78 -11.84
CA ALA A 46 5.10 -15.60 -10.66
C ALA A 46 5.03 -14.17 -10.12
N CYS A 47 5.07 -13.16 -11.01
CA CYS A 47 4.84 -11.76 -10.65
C CYS A 47 3.46 -11.56 -10.00
N ASN A 48 2.43 -12.27 -10.46
CA ASN A 48 1.10 -12.22 -9.83
C ASN A 48 1.12 -12.69 -8.38
N VAL A 49 1.82 -13.77 -8.09
CA VAL A 49 1.95 -14.26 -6.72
C VAL A 49 2.79 -13.30 -5.86
N VAL A 50 3.90 -12.79 -6.38
CA VAL A 50 4.83 -11.90 -5.64
C VAL A 50 4.22 -10.54 -5.32
N PHE A 51 3.44 -9.98 -6.25
CA PHE A 51 2.86 -8.64 -6.06
C PHE A 51 1.47 -8.70 -5.42
N SER A 52 0.76 -9.83 -5.48
CA SER A 52 -0.54 -9.99 -4.82
C SER A 52 -0.37 -10.32 -3.33
N MET A 53 -0.15 -9.27 -2.51
CA MET A 53 -0.05 -9.43 -1.05
C MET A 53 -1.30 -10.10 -0.42
N GLN A 54 -2.47 -9.94 -1.05
CA GLN A 54 -3.73 -10.51 -0.60
C GLN A 54 -4.04 -11.88 -1.22
N GLY A 55 -3.23 -12.37 -2.17
CA GLY A 55 -3.39 -13.69 -2.80
C GLY A 55 -4.73 -13.88 -3.51
N ILE A 56 -5.21 -12.88 -4.24
CA ILE A 56 -6.58 -12.90 -4.78
C ILE A 56 -6.77 -13.98 -5.83
N GLY A 57 -7.85 -14.76 -5.66
CA GLY A 57 -8.15 -15.90 -6.53
C GLY A 57 -7.24 -17.11 -6.29
N THR A 58 -6.48 -17.13 -5.20
CA THR A 58 -5.63 -18.26 -4.80
C THR A 58 -6.12 -18.91 -3.52
N ARG A 59 -5.65 -20.13 -3.22
CA ARG A 59 -5.97 -20.83 -1.96
C ARG A 59 -5.55 -20.08 -0.68
N TRP A 60 -4.61 -19.14 -0.75
CA TRP A 60 -4.12 -18.34 0.38
C TRP A 60 -4.68 -16.91 0.39
N GLN A 61 -5.82 -16.69 -0.29
CA GLN A 61 -6.48 -15.38 -0.27
C GLN A 61 -6.82 -14.93 1.16
N ALA A 62 -6.53 -13.67 1.48
CA ALA A 62 -6.89 -13.09 2.77
C ALA A 62 -8.43 -13.09 2.94
N LYS A 63 -8.93 -13.67 4.04
CA LYS A 63 -10.37 -13.87 4.30
C LYS A 63 -11.19 -12.57 4.34
N ASN A 64 -10.52 -11.47 4.63
CA ASN A 64 -11.05 -10.14 4.90
C ASN A 64 -10.61 -9.16 3.79
N THR A 65 -10.67 -9.61 2.54
CA THR A 65 -10.26 -8.78 1.40
C THR A 65 -11.42 -7.84 1.05
N PRO A 66 -11.17 -6.52 0.94
CA PRO A 66 -12.24 -5.59 0.64
C PRO A 66 -12.66 -5.76 -0.83
N SER A 67 -13.93 -5.49 -1.11
CA SER A 67 -14.41 -5.50 -2.49
C SER A 67 -13.80 -4.33 -3.29
N LEU A 68 -13.81 -4.47 -4.61
CA LEU A 68 -13.45 -3.35 -5.49
C LEU A 68 -14.39 -2.17 -5.20
N PRO A 69 -13.86 -0.93 -5.14
CA PRO A 69 -14.66 0.26 -4.94
C PRO A 69 -15.86 0.30 -5.88
N ALA A 70 -17.01 0.74 -5.38
CA ALA A 70 -18.27 0.83 -6.13
C ALA A 70 -18.09 1.52 -7.50
N PHE A 71 -17.18 2.49 -7.58
CA PHE A 71 -16.82 3.16 -8.85
C PHE A 71 -16.41 2.20 -9.97
N TYR A 72 -15.72 1.11 -9.63
CA TYR A 72 -15.28 0.10 -10.59
C TYR A 72 -16.34 -0.96 -10.89
N THR A 73 -17.39 -1.07 -10.07
CA THR A 73 -18.42 -2.11 -10.17
C THR A 73 -19.80 -1.56 -10.51
N LEU A 74 -19.93 -0.25 -10.78
CA LEU A 74 -21.18 0.47 -11.09
C LEU A 74 -22.08 -0.20 -12.15
N ASN A 75 -21.49 -0.96 -13.09
CA ASN A 75 -22.23 -1.66 -14.14
C ASN A 75 -22.04 -3.19 -14.10
N GLY A 76 -21.56 -3.75 -12.97
CA GLY A 76 -21.18 -5.17 -12.86
C GLY A 76 -19.98 -5.59 -13.72
N GLN A 77 -19.40 -4.66 -14.47
CA GLN A 77 -18.26 -4.90 -15.35
C GLN A 77 -16.95 -4.59 -14.63
N SER A 78 -15.95 -5.43 -14.81
CA SER A 78 -14.60 -5.19 -14.29
C SER A 78 -13.93 -3.98 -14.96
N PRO A 79 -13.06 -3.24 -14.25
CA PRO A 79 -12.38 -2.08 -14.82
C PRO A 79 -11.55 -2.44 -16.04
N THR A 80 -11.64 -1.61 -17.10
CA THR A 80 -10.71 -1.72 -18.23
C THR A 80 -9.31 -1.29 -17.79
N ARG A 81 -8.28 -1.94 -18.36
CA ARG A 81 -6.87 -1.68 -18.04
C ARG A 81 -6.48 -0.21 -18.15
N GLY A 82 -6.86 0.45 -19.24
CA GLY A 82 -6.56 1.87 -19.46
C GLY A 82 -7.23 2.79 -18.44
N ARG A 83 -8.51 2.57 -18.13
CA ARG A 83 -9.25 3.39 -17.15
C ARG A 83 -8.70 3.23 -15.74
N PHE A 84 -8.31 2.01 -15.37
CA PHE A 84 -7.66 1.74 -14.10
C PHE A 84 -6.32 2.46 -14.02
N LEU A 85 -5.42 2.23 -14.99
CA LEU A 85 -4.09 2.84 -15.01
C LEU A 85 -4.13 4.36 -15.01
N LEU A 86 -5.03 4.98 -15.78
CA LEU A 86 -5.19 6.43 -15.80
C LEU A 86 -5.56 6.97 -14.42
N ARG A 87 -6.56 6.35 -13.77
CA ARG A 87 -7.03 6.76 -12.45
C ARG A 87 -5.99 6.54 -11.36
N GLU A 88 -5.37 5.37 -11.32
CA GLU A 88 -4.33 5.07 -10.34
C GLU A 88 -3.13 6.00 -10.50
N THR A 89 -2.70 6.26 -11.74
CA THR A 89 -1.60 7.20 -12.03
C THR A 89 -1.97 8.63 -11.63
N ALA A 90 -3.19 9.08 -11.95
CA ALA A 90 -3.64 10.42 -11.55
C ALA A 90 -3.66 10.59 -10.03
N ILE A 91 -4.14 9.59 -9.29
CA ILE A 91 -4.16 9.66 -7.82
C ILE A 91 -2.74 9.53 -7.25
N PHE A 92 -1.89 8.69 -7.83
CA PHE A 92 -0.48 8.59 -7.46
C PHE A 92 0.23 9.95 -7.61
N LEU A 93 0.07 10.62 -8.74
CA LEU A 93 0.65 11.95 -8.98
C LEU A 93 0.12 12.99 -7.99
N TRP A 94 -1.19 13.00 -7.75
CA TRP A 94 -1.80 13.90 -6.78
C TRP A 94 -1.25 13.68 -5.36
N GLN A 95 -1.16 12.43 -4.93
CA GLN A 95 -0.65 12.08 -3.61
C GLN A 95 0.85 12.36 -3.47
N TYR A 96 1.62 12.17 -4.55
CA TYR A 96 3.03 12.53 -4.60
C TYR A 96 3.22 14.04 -4.41
N LEU A 97 2.45 14.85 -5.15
CA LEU A 97 2.46 16.31 -4.99
C LEU A 97 2.04 16.75 -3.59
N LEU A 98 1.04 16.10 -3.00
CA LEU A 98 0.62 16.36 -1.62
C LEU A 98 1.77 16.09 -0.63
N LEU A 99 2.48 14.96 -0.79
CA LEU A 99 3.65 14.67 0.05
C LEU A 99 4.77 15.69 -0.15
N ASP A 100 5.04 16.09 -1.38
CA ASP A 100 6.06 17.08 -1.70
C ASP A 100 5.76 18.42 -0.99
N ILE A 101 4.52 18.88 -1.06
CA ILE A 101 4.05 20.07 -0.34
C ILE A 101 4.20 19.89 1.18
N LEU A 102 3.77 18.75 1.75
CA LEU A 102 3.87 18.49 3.19
C LEU A 102 5.33 18.46 3.67
N PHE A 103 6.23 17.86 2.90
CA PHE A 103 7.65 17.82 3.23
C PHE A 103 8.31 19.19 3.06
N ASP A 104 7.94 19.95 2.03
CA ASP A 104 8.47 21.29 1.80
C ASP A 104 8.03 22.26 2.90
N ILE A 105 6.75 22.27 3.29
CA ILE A 105 6.25 23.05 4.44
C ILE A 105 7.05 22.73 5.70
N ARG A 106 7.32 21.43 5.96
CA ARG A 106 8.09 21.01 7.12
C ARG A 106 9.57 21.45 7.07
N ARG A 107 10.14 21.61 5.87
CA ARG A 107 11.54 22.02 5.69
C ARG A 107 11.74 23.52 5.81
N ARG A 108 10.72 24.33 5.49
CA ARG A 108 10.81 25.80 5.52
C ARG A 108 11.01 26.37 6.92
N ASP A 109 10.68 25.61 7.96
CA ASP A 109 10.72 26.08 9.34
C ASP A 109 11.62 25.18 10.22
N PRO A 110 12.96 25.24 10.02
CA PRO A 110 13.90 24.40 10.76
C PRO A 110 13.95 24.76 12.25
N GLU A 111 13.65 26.02 12.61
CA GLU A 111 13.55 26.45 14.02
C GLU A 111 12.39 25.76 14.74
N ASP A 112 11.25 25.59 14.06
CA ASP A 112 10.09 24.86 14.59
C ASP A 112 10.37 23.37 14.83
N VAL A 113 11.17 22.74 13.95
CA VAL A 113 11.60 21.34 14.14
C VAL A 113 12.53 21.22 15.34
N VAL A 114 13.43 22.18 15.52
CA VAL A 114 14.35 22.22 16.67
C VAL A 114 13.60 22.53 17.96
N GLU A 115 12.63 23.45 17.99
CA GLU A 115 11.82 23.71 19.20
C GLU A 115 10.93 22.52 19.59
N GLN A 116 10.32 21.85 18.61
CA GLN A 116 9.43 20.70 18.85
C GLN A 116 10.19 19.43 19.26
N HIS A 117 11.44 19.27 18.81
CA HIS A 117 12.28 18.10 19.05
C HIS A 117 13.60 18.43 19.79
N ALA A 118 13.67 19.58 20.47
CA ALA A 118 14.82 19.94 21.29
C ALA A 118 15.01 18.90 22.39
N LEU A 119 16.26 18.61 22.71
CA LEU A 119 16.60 17.66 23.76
C LEU A 119 15.96 18.11 25.09
N GLY A 120 15.01 17.32 25.61
CA GLY A 120 14.28 17.62 26.85
C GLY A 120 12.89 18.23 26.69
N THR A 121 12.45 18.60 25.48
CA THR A 121 11.07 19.10 25.23
C THR A 121 10.08 18.02 24.76
N GLU A 122 10.57 16.81 24.54
CA GLU A 122 9.79 15.65 24.06
C GLU A 122 8.64 15.27 25.00
N PHE A 123 8.86 15.35 26.33
CA PHE A 123 7.92 14.93 27.37
C PHE A 123 7.23 16.08 28.12
N ILE A 124 7.40 17.33 27.64
CA ILE A 124 6.75 18.49 28.24
C ILE A 124 5.31 18.55 27.73
N TYR A 125 4.39 17.93 28.47
CA TYR A 125 2.95 17.92 28.16
C TYR A 125 2.15 18.81 29.12
N LEU A 126 2.47 18.78 30.42
CA LEU A 126 1.68 19.45 31.46
C LEU A 126 1.99 20.95 31.59
N SER A 127 3.20 21.37 31.26
CA SER A 127 3.64 22.79 31.28
C SER A 127 3.76 23.40 29.88
N ALA A 128 3.24 22.73 28.86
CA ALA A 128 3.30 23.22 27.49
C ALA A 128 2.34 24.40 27.26
N THR A 129 2.81 25.41 26.53
CA THR A 129 1.98 26.56 26.16
C THR A 129 0.92 26.17 25.11
N ARG A 130 -0.10 27.02 24.96
CA ARG A 130 -1.17 26.81 23.97
C ARG A 130 -0.62 26.65 22.55
N GLU A 131 0.38 27.45 22.19
CA GLU A 131 1.03 27.41 20.87
C GLU A 131 1.82 26.12 20.66
N GLN A 132 2.53 25.64 21.69
CA GLN A 132 3.23 24.35 21.66
C GLN A 132 2.26 23.18 21.48
N TRP A 133 1.10 23.21 22.15
CA TRP A 133 0.06 22.20 21.97
C TRP A 133 -0.51 22.21 20.54
N GLN A 134 -0.75 23.39 19.96
CA GLN A 134 -1.19 23.50 18.57
C GLN A 134 -0.16 22.88 17.62
N LYS A 135 1.12 23.28 17.74
CA LYS A 135 2.23 22.73 16.94
C LYS A 135 2.32 21.20 17.05
N LYS A 136 2.27 20.64 18.27
CA LYS A 136 2.30 19.19 18.51
C LYS A 136 1.10 18.47 17.88
N ILE A 137 -0.13 18.99 18.05
CA ILE A 137 -1.34 18.40 17.49
C ILE A 137 -1.28 18.40 15.96
N PHE A 138 -0.97 19.54 15.33
CA PHE A 138 -0.82 19.64 13.87
C PHE A 138 0.30 18.75 13.35
N GLY A 139 1.42 18.65 14.06
CA GLY A 139 2.53 17.75 13.72
C GLY A 139 2.12 16.28 13.73
N VAL A 140 1.36 15.84 14.74
CA VAL A 140 0.83 14.47 14.82
C VAL A 140 -0.11 14.19 13.65
N PHE A 141 -1.08 15.06 13.38
CA PHE A 141 -2.00 14.89 12.25
C PHE A 141 -1.27 14.90 10.90
N GLY A 142 -0.29 15.79 10.72
CA GLY A 142 0.55 15.84 9.53
C GLY A 142 1.35 14.56 9.34
N HIS A 143 1.91 13.99 10.42
CA HIS A 143 2.63 12.73 10.37
C HIS A 143 1.72 11.54 10.05
N LEU A 144 0.54 11.47 10.66
CA LEU A 144 -0.45 10.42 10.38
C LEU A 144 -0.94 10.50 8.92
N LEU A 145 -1.21 11.71 8.42
CA LEU A 145 -1.59 11.94 7.04
C LEU A 145 -0.47 11.51 6.07
N ALA A 146 0.77 11.95 6.31
CA ALA A 146 1.91 11.57 5.48
C ALA A 146 2.14 10.05 5.50
N GLY A 147 2.10 9.42 6.67
CA GLY A 147 2.22 7.97 6.81
C GLY A 147 1.13 7.22 6.04
N ARG A 148 -0.12 7.67 6.13
CA ARG A 148 -1.23 7.10 5.37
C ARG A 148 -1.07 7.26 3.86
N VAL A 149 -0.62 8.41 3.40
CA VAL A 149 -0.39 8.65 1.97
C VAL A 149 0.77 7.79 1.46
N LEU A 150 1.86 7.66 2.21
CA LEU A 150 2.98 6.79 1.88
C LEU A 150 2.56 5.33 1.74
N ILE A 151 1.76 4.82 2.68
CA ILE A 151 1.21 3.46 2.63
C ILE A 151 0.37 3.26 1.35
N ASP A 152 -0.49 4.23 1.00
CA ASP A 152 -1.32 4.13 -0.21
C ASP A 152 -0.47 4.12 -1.49
N ILE A 153 0.48 5.06 -1.59
CA ILE A 153 1.34 5.23 -2.75
C ILE A 153 2.16 3.96 -2.98
N PHE A 154 2.89 3.52 -1.96
CA PHE A 154 3.88 2.46 -2.13
C PHE A 154 3.27 1.07 -2.11
N LEU A 155 2.43 0.75 -1.11
CA LEU A 155 1.90 -0.62 -0.97
C LEU A 155 0.77 -0.92 -1.92
N ARG A 156 0.12 0.11 -2.49
CA ARG A 156 -1.02 -0.09 -3.38
C ARG A 156 -0.82 0.52 -4.75
N ARG A 157 -0.73 1.85 -4.90
CA ARG A 157 -0.82 2.48 -6.23
C ARG A 157 0.37 2.07 -7.10
N PHE A 158 1.59 2.23 -6.58
CA PHE A 158 2.81 1.96 -7.32
C PHE A 158 2.90 0.49 -7.76
N ILE A 159 2.67 -0.44 -6.83
CA ILE A 159 2.70 -1.88 -7.13
C ILE A 159 1.59 -2.26 -8.11
N ALA A 160 0.35 -1.77 -7.93
CA ALA A 160 -0.75 -2.06 -8.85
C ALA A 160 -0.49 -1.53 -10.27
N ILE A 161 0.05 -0.31 -10.39
CA ILE A 161 0.45 0.27 -11.68
C ILE A 161 1.51 -0.60 -12.34
N MET A 162 2.57 -0.97 -11.61
CA MET A 162 3.65 -1.83 -12.13
C MET A 162 3.12 -3.20 -12.55
N ALA A 163 2.30 -3.84 -11.73
CA ALA A 163 1.74 -5.16 -12.00
C ALA A 163 0.80 -5.17 -13.22
N ILE A 164 -0.03 -4.15 -13.40
CA ILE A 164 -0.97 -4.08 -14.53
C ILE A 164 -0.28 -3.57 -15.79
N ALA A 165 0.69 -2.65 -15.67
CA ALA A 165 1.45 -2.12 -16.79
C ALA A 165 2.45 -3.16 -17.35
N LEU A 166 3.25 -3.78 -16.48
CA LEU A 166 4.35 -4.67 -16.87
C LEU A 166 3.92 -6.14 -16.93
N CYS A 167 3.21 -6.62 -15.92
CA CYS A 167 2.90 -8.04 -15.75
C CYS A 167 1.53 -8.43 -16.33
N ARG A 168 0.80 -7.47 -16.93
CA ARG A 168 -0.53 -7.66 -17.54
C ARG A 168 -1.59 -8.25 -16.60
N HIS A 169 -1.51 -7.95 -15.31
CA HIS A 169 -2.53 -8.41 -14.37
C HIS A 169 -3.91 -7.80 -14.70
N SER A 170 -4.96 -8.53 -14.35
CA SER A 170 -6.32 -8.00 -14.38
C SER A 170 -6.49 -6.92 -13.31
N PRO A 171 -7.02 -5.73 -13.65
CA PRO A 171 -7.42 -4.72 -12.67
C PRO A 171 -8.37 -5.23 -11.58
N ALA A 172 -9.14 -6.28 -11.87
CA ALA A 172 -10.06 -6.87 -10.90
C ALA A 172 -9.35 -7.57 -9.73
N ASN A 173 -8.09 -7.97 -9.92
CA ASN A 173 -7.29 -8.66 -8.91
C ASN A 173 -6.52 -7.68 -8.00
N TRP A 174 -6.85 -6.39 -8.05
CA TRP A 174 -6.18 -5.32 -7.30
C TRP A 174 -7.18 -4.45 -6.52
N PRO A 175 -7.94 -5.01 -5.57
CA PRO A 175 -8.75 -4.25 -4.65
C PRO A 175 -7.87 -3.46 -3.67
N PRO A 176 -8.48 -2.57 -2.87
CA PRO A 176 -7.78 -1.80 -1.86
C PRO A 176 -6.97 -2.69 -0.90
N ALA A 177 -5.79 -2.21 -0.49
CA ALA A 177 -4.92 -2.91 0.43
C ALA A 177 -5.55 -3.08 1.82
N PHE A 178 -6.40 -2.13 2.22
CA PHE A 178 -7.17 -2.13 3.45
C PHE A 178 -8.54 -1.51 3.14
N GLY A 179 -9.57 -1.92 3.88
CA GLY A 179 -10.89 -1.31 3.81
C GLY A 179 -10.89 0.09 4.45
N SER A 180 -11.42 0.19 5.66
CA SER A 180 -11.36 1.41 6.45
C SER A 180 -10.13 1.43 7.35
N MET A 181 -9.45 2.58 7.46
CA MET A 181 -8.42 2.75 8.50
C MET A 181 -8.98 2.62 9.90
N PHE A 182 -10.26 2.95 10.11
CA PHE A 182 -10.89 2.87 11.41
C PHE A 182 -11.16 1.42 11.84
N ASP A 183 -11.26 0.51 10.87
CA ASP A 183 -11.49 -0.91 11.13
C ASP A 183 -10.18 -1.68 11.39
N ALA A 184 -9.02 -1.04 11.14
CA ALA A 184 -7.70 -1.63 11.29
C ALA A 184 -7.20 -1.69 12.76
N TYR A 185 -8.08 -1.89 13.74
CA TYR A 185 -7.73 -2.01 15.16
C TYR A 185 -7.19 -3.39 15.54
N THR A 186 -7.26 -4.37 14.64
CA THR A 186 -6.51 -5.64 14.74
C THR A 186 -5.86 -6.00 13.42
N VAL A 187 -4.82 -6.82 13.45
CA VAL A 187 -4.17 -7.38 12.25
C VAL A 187 -5.17 -8.10 11.35
N ARG A 188 -6.22 -8.72 11.93
CA ARG A 188 -7.24 -9.46 11.19
C ARG A 188 -8.18 -8.56 10.38
N TYR A 189 -8.49 -7.38 10.89
CA TYR A 189 -9.37 -6.39 10.23
C TYR A 189 -8.58 -5.35 9.44
N TYR A 190 -7.25 -5.38 9.49
CA TYR A 190 -6.40 -4.47 8.72
C TYR A 190 -6.74 -4.49 7.22
N MET A 191 -7.02 -5.66 6.67
CA MET A 191 -7.36 -5.79 5.25
C MET A 191 -8.84 -5.43 4.96
N GLY A 192 -9.76 -5.58 5.92
CA GLY A 192 -11.21 -5.43 5.74
C GLY A 192 -12.01 -6.38 6.62
#